data_AF-K5ZI61-F1
#
_entry.id   AF-K5ZI61-F1
#
_cell.length_a   1.000
_cell.length_b   1.000
_cell.length_c   1.000
_cell.angle_alpha   90.00
_cell.angle_beta   90.00
_cell.angle_gamma   90.00
#
_symmetry.space_group_name_H-M   'P 1'
#
loop_
_entity.id
_entity.type
_entity.pdbx_description
1 polymer ?
#
loop_
_entity_poly.entity_id
_entity_poly.type
_entity_poly.pdbx_seq_one_letter_code
_entity_poly.pdbx_strand_id
1 'polypeptide(L)'
;MEDIVAMKLSAIADNGSRLKDFIDIAFLSTRFPFNLMLRLYERKFPGSNLIRPFKAITYFEDIDFEEDIVMLNGKYDWKLIERRLIDMTQIQNKVFESFPLS
;
A
#
# COMPACT_ATOMS: atom_id res chain seq x y z
N MET A 1 -3.40 -4.50 14.07
CA MET A 1 -2.41 -4.09 13.05
C MET A 1 -2.59 -4.88 11.76
N GLU A 2 -2.64 -6.21 11.81
CA GLU A 2 -2.86 -7.07 10.63
C GLU A 2 -4.16 -6.75 9.87
N ASP A 3 -5.24 -6.49 10.59
CA ASP A 3 -6.51 -6.05 9.99
C ASP A 3 -6.40 -4.74 9.22
N ILE A 4 -5.58 -3.82 9.70
CA ILE A 4 -5.37 -2.52 9.04
C ILE A 4 -4.69 -2.75 7.70
N VAL A 5 -3.64 -3.59 7.66
CA VAL A 5 -2.94 -3.96 6.41
C VAL A 5 -3.91 -4.51 5.37
N ALA A 6 -4.74 -5.47 5.77
CA ALA A 6 -5.75 -6.06 4.87
C ALA A 6 -6.78 -5.01 4.40
N MET A 7 -7.24 -4.13 5.29
CA MET A 7 -8.18 -3.07 4.94
C MET A 7 -7.58 -2.03 3.98
N LYS A 8 -6.29 -1.70 4.09
CA LYS A 8 -5.61 -0.81 3.14
C LYS A 8 -5.56 -1.40 1.73
N LEU A 9 -5.20 -2.68 1.62
CA LEU A 9 -5.21 -3.38 0.33
C LEU A 9 -6.61 -3.47 -0.27
N SER A 10 -7.65 -3.71 0.55
CA SER A 10 -9.04 -3.68 0.08
C SER A 10 -9.43 -2.30 -0.43
N ALA A 11 -9.08 -1.23 0.32
CA ALA A 11 -9.44 0.13 -0.03
C ALA A 11 -8.94 0.53 -1.43
N ILE A 12 -7.66 0.26 -1.74
CA ILE A 12 -7.12 0.56 -3.08
C ILE A 12 -7.62 -0.40 -4.16
N ALA A 13 -7.96 -1.64 -3.80
CA ALA A 13 -8.52 -2.63 -4.73
C ALA A 13 -9.98 -2.32 -5.13
N ASP A 14 -10.72 -1.66 -4.25
CA ASP A 14 -12.11 -1.23 -4.46
C ASP A 14 -12.20 0.20 -5.00
N ASN A 15 -11.29 1.09 -4.60
CA ASN A 15 -11.23 2.47 -5.06
C ASN A 15 -9.78 2.94 -5.27
N GLY A 16 -9.38 3.14 -6.52
CA GLY A 16 -8.06 3.61 -6.92
C GLY A 16 -7.76 5.08 -6.59
N SER A 17 -8.75 5.87 -6.15
CA SER A 17 -8.56 7.30 -5.86
C SER A 17 -7.90 7.60 -4.51
N ARG A 18 -7.63 6.57 -3.71
CA ARG A 18 -7.36 6.66 -2.27
C ARG A 18 -5.90 6.93 -1.94
N LEU A 19 -5.39 8.12 -2.23
CA LEU A 19 -3.98 8.50 -2.02
C LEU A 19 -3.45 8.11 -0.63
N LYS A 20 -4.21 8.39 0.44
CA LYS A 20 -3.79 8.05 1.81
C LYS A 20 -3.53 6.56 1.99
N ASP A 21 -4.35 5.70 1.39
CA ASP A 21 -4.22 4.25 1.55
C ASP A 21 -2.96 3.73 0.83
N PHE A 22 -2.58 4.32 -0.32
CA PHE A 22 -1.30 4.03 -1.00
C PHE A 22 -0.10 4.44 -0.13
N ILE A 23 -0.13 5.64 0.46
CA ILE A 23 0.92 6.11 1.38
C ILE A 23 1.03 5.16 2.58
N ASP A 24 -0.09 4.83 3.22
CA ASP A 24 -0.12 3.93 4.37
C ASP A 24 0.49 2.55 4.02
N ILE A 25 0.19 1.98 2.86
CA ILE A 25 0.76 0.70 2.40
C ILE A 25 2.29 0.80 2.24
N ALA A 26 2.78 1.87 1.61
CA ALA A 26 4.20 2.10 1.44
C ALA A 26 4.93 2.22 2.80
N PHE A 27 4.29 2.83 3.80
CA PHE A 27 4.83 2.89 5.17
C PHE A 27 4.79 1.53 5.87
N LEU A 28 3.69 0.79 5.72
CA LEU A 28 3.54 -0.56 6.29
C LEU A 28 4.59 -1.54 5.74
N SER A 29 5.16 -1.28 4.56
CA SER A 29 6.27 -2.07 3.98
C SER A 29 7.54 -2.11 4.86
N THR A 30 7.65 -1.20 5.84
CA THR A 30 8.74 -1.19 6.83
C THR A 30 8.55 -2.20 7.96
N ARG A 31 7.38 -2.82 8.05
CA ARG A 31 7.04 -3.80 9.11
C ARG A 31 6.53 -5.12 8.55
N PHE A 32 5.91 -5.09 7.36
CA PHE A 32 5.30 -6.27 6.74
C PHE A 32 5.85 -6.42 5.32
N PRO A 33 6.37 -7.60 4.95
CA PRO A 33 6.67 -7.88 3.56
C PRO A 33 5.36 -7.99 2.76
N PHE A 34 5.39 -7.59 1.48
CA PHE A 34 4.18 -7.53 0.65
C PHE A 34 3.45 -8.88 0.56
N ASN A 35 4.20 -9.99 0.49
CA ASN A 35 3.61 -11.33 0.47
C ASN A 35 2.78 -11.64 1.74
N LEU A 36 3.18 -11.11 2.90
CA LEU A 36 2.43 -11.24 4.14
C LEU A 36 1.19 -10.36 4.08
N MET A 37 1.30 -9.13 3.55
CA MET A 37 0.13 -8.27 3.38
C MET A 37 -0.96 -8.92 2.52
N LEU A 38 -0.57 -9.57 1.41
CA LEU A 38 -1.49 -10.32 0.55
C LEU A 38 -2.15 -11.51 1.28
N ARG A 39 -1.39 -12.28 2.06
CA ARG A 39 -1.96 -13.36 2.89
C ARG A 39 -2.92 -12.84 3.97
N LEU A 40 -2.61 -11.69 4.58
CA LEU A 40 -3.50 -11.04 5.55
C LEU A 40 -4.81 -10.60 4.90
N TYR A 41 -4.74 -10.06 3.68
CA TYR A 41 -5.91 -9.72 2.87
C TYR A 41 -6.75 -10.96 2.55
N GLU A 42 -6.14 -12.04 2.04
CA GLU A 42 -6.85 -13.31 1.72
C GLU A 42 -7.57 -13.89 2.94
N ARG A 43 -6.87 -13.89 4.09
CA ARG A 43 -7.41 -14.42 5.34
C ARG A 43 -8.57 -13.58 5.87
N LYS A 44 -8.53 -12.26 5.69
CA LYS A 44 -9.60 -11.34 6.14
C LYS A 44 -10.81 -11.37 5.21
N PHE A 45 -10.59 -11.56 3.91
CA PHE A 45 -11.64 -11.61 2.89
C PHE A 45 -11.60 -12.97 2.14
N PRO A 46 -12.06 -14.07 2.77
CA PRO A 46 -12.05 -15.39 2.15
C PRO A 46 -12.80 -15.40 0.81
N GLY A 47 -12.22 -16.04 -0.20
CA GLY A 47 -12.78 -16.10 -1.56
C GLY A 47 -12.56 -14.84 -2.40
N SER A 48 -11.86 -13.83 -1.89
CA SER A 48 -11.45 -12.66 -2.67
C SER A 48 -10.33 -13.01 -3.66
N ASN A 49 -10.26 -12.29 -4.77
CA ASN A 49 -9.23 -12.48 -5.79
C ASN A 49 -7.99 -11.62 -5.49
N LEU A 50 -6.85 -12.26 -5.20
CA LEU A 50 -5.56 -11.60 -4.93
C LEU A 50 -5.04 -10.74 -6.09
N ILE A 51 -5.50 -11.00 -7.32
CA ILE A 51 -5.14 -10.18 -8.49
C ILE A 51 -5.64 -8.74 -8.31
N ARG A 52 -6.75 -8.51 -7.59
CA ARG A 52 -7.30 -7.16 -7.38
C ARG A 52 -6.32 -6.23 -6.65
N PRO A 53 -5.91 -6.52 -5.40
CA PRO A 53 -4.93 -5.67 -4.71
C PRO A 53 -3.56 -5.68 -5.41
N PHE A 54 -3.19 -6.77 -6.07
CA PHE A 54 -1.93 -6.85 -6.82
C PHE A 54 -1.90 -5.91 -8.04
N LYS A 55 -3.01 -5.75 -8.76
CA LYS A 55 -3.10 -4.78 -9.87
C LYS A 55 -3.22 -3.35 -9.37
N ALA A 56 -4.03 -3.14 -8.34
CA ALA A 56 -4.28 -1.82 -7.78
C ALA A 56 -3.00 -1.16 -7.26
N ILE A 57 -2.11 -1.92 -6.63
CA ILE A 57 -0.87 -1.35 -6.05
C ILE A 57 0.12 -0.78 -7.08
N THR A 58 -0.07 -1.06 -8.37
CA THR A 58 0.75 -0.53 -9.47
C THR A 58 -0.05 0.30 -10.48
N TYR A 59 -1.28 0.69 -10.15
CA TYR A 59 -2.14 1.51 -11.02
C TYR A 59 -2.44 2.84 -10.32
N PHE A 60 -1.93 3.94 -10.88
CA PHE A 60 -1.89 5.24 -10.20
C PHE A 60 -2.66 6.35 -10.94
N GLU A 61 -3.26 6.05 -12.10
CA GLU A 61 -3.92 7.05 -12.95
C GLU A 61 -5.16 7.67 -12.28
N ASP A 62 -5.85 6.90 -11.43
CA ASP A 62 -7.10 7.31 -10.78
C ASP A 62 -6.89 8.03 -9.43
N ILE A 63 -5.64 8.20 -8.97
CA ILE A 63 -5.36 8.74 -7.64
C ILE A 63 -5.82 10.18 -7.52
N ASP A 64 -6.56 10.48 -6.45
CA ASP A 64 -6.93 11.84 -6.09
C ASP A 64 -5.80 12.50 -5.29
N PHE A 65 -5.00 13.31 -5.96
CA PHE A 65 -3.91 14.07 -5.34
C PHE A 65 -4.37 15.32 -4.57
N GLU A 66 -5.66 15.67 -4.64
CA GLU A 66 -6.26 16.75 -3.85
C GLU A 66 -6.72 16.27 -2.46
N GLU A 67 -6.61 14.96 -2.16
CA GLU A 67 -6.88 14.42 -0.83
C GLU A 67 -5.99 15.08 0.23
N ASP A 68 -6.59 15.62 1.29
CA ASP A 68 -5.84 16.24 2.39
C ASP A 68 -5.13 15.18 3.24
N ILE A 69 -3.81 15.08 3.10
CA ILE A 69 -2.98 14.10 3.80
C ILE A 69 -2.36 14.72 5.05
N VAL A 70 -2.86 14.30 6.21
CA VAL A 70 -2.27 14.63 7.50
C VAL A 70 -1.19 13.61 7.87
N MET A 71 0.07 14.05 7.81
CA MET A 71 1.23 13.25 8.26
C MET A 71 1.50 13.51 9.74
N LEU A 72 1.80 12.44 10.50
CA LEU A 72 2.22 12.59 11.90
C LEU A 72 3.61 13.25 11.99
N ASN A 73 4.54 12.82 11.13
CA ASN A 73 5.90 13.36 11.06
C ASN A 73 6.33 13.53 9.59
N GLY A 74 7.01 14.64 9.29
CA GLY A 74 7.61 14.90 7.97
C GLY A 74 6.61 15.25 6.87
N LYS A 75 7.08 15.20 5.62
CA LYS A 75 6.28 15.35 4.40
C LYS A 75 6.51 14.14 3.52
N TYR A 76 5.46 13.66 2.85
CA TYR A 76 5.63 12.61 1.85
C TYR A 76 6.04 13.21 0.50
N ASP A 77 6.78 12.45 -0.30
CA ASP A 77 7.01 12.70 -1.72
C ASP A 77 6.41 11.53 -2.49
N TRP A 78 5.40 11.80 -3.32
CA TRP A 78 4.72 10.77 -4.09
C TRP A 78 5.69 9.91 -4.93
N LYS A 79 6.75 10.48 -5.49
CA LYS A 79 7.72 9.71 -6.30
C LYS A 79 8.43 8.65 -5.47
N LEU A 80 8.68 8.91 -4.19
CA LEU A 80 9.26 7.93 -3.27
C LEU A 80 8.25 6.86 -2.87
N ILE A 81 6.97 7.25 -2.69
CA ILE A 81 5.87 6.32 -2.43
C ILE A 81 5.67 5.38 -3.61
N GLU A 82 5.52 5.92 -4.82
CA GLU A 82 5.35 5.17 -6.06
C GLU A 82 6.47 4.15 -6.26
N ARG A 83 7.72 4.61 -6.16
CA ARG A 83 8.89 3.72 -6.26
C ARG A 83 8.84 2.61 -5.21
N ARG A 84 8.47 2.94 -3.97
CA ARG A 84 8.35 1.93 -2.90
C ARG A 84 7.28 0.88 -3.22
N LEU A 85 6.12 1.30 -3.72
CA LEU A 85 5.02 0.41 -4.10
C LEU A 85 5.45 -0.54 -5.23
N ILE A 86 6.15 -0.03 -6.23
CA ILE A 86 6.72 -0.86 -7.31
C ILE A 86 7.75 -1.86 -6.74
N ASP A 87 8.73 -1.37 -5.98
CA ASP A 87 9.81 -2.20 -5.42
C ASP A 87 9.27 -3.37 -4.56
N MET A 88 8.22 -3.13 -3.75
CA MET A 88 7.66 -4.17 -2.88
C MET A 88 6.86 -5.23 -3.65
N THR A 89 6.36 -4.94 -4.86
CA THR A 89 5.77 -5.98 -5.73
C THR A 89 6.83 -6.87 -6.39
N GLN A 90 8.02 -6.31 -6.66
CA GLN A 90 9.14 -7.03 -7.26
C GLN A 90 9.86 -7.90 -6.24
N ILE A 91 10.02 -7.42 -5.00
CA ILE A 91 10.72 -8.12 -3.91
C ILE A 91 9.76 -8.39 -2.75
N GLN A 92 8.79 -9.28 -2.99
CA GLN A 92 7.62 -9.43 -2.11
C GLN A 92 7.92 -9.94 -0.69
N ASN A 93 9.09 -10.55 -0.47
CA ASN A 93 9.53 -11.04 0.85
C ASN A 93 10.32 -10.00 1.65
N LYS A 94 10.60 -8.82 1.07
CA LYS A 94 11.42 -7.79 1.71
C LYS A 94 10.61 -6.94 2.69
N VAL A 95 11.19 -6.73 3.86
CA VAL A 95 10.83 -5.63 4.76
C VAL A 95 11.84 -4.52 4.54
N PHE A 96 11.36 -3.29 4.35
CA PHE A 96 12.24 -2.15 4.06
C PHE A 96 12.69 -1.47 5.35
N GLU A 97 13.96 -1.06 5.41
CA GLU A 97 14.55 -0.54 6.64
C GLU A 97 14.12 0.88 6.98
N SER A 98 13.68 1.66 5.98
CA SER A 98 13.31 3.07 6.14
C SER A 98 11.97 3.40 5.50
N PHE A 99 11.31 4.43 6.06
CA PHE A 99 10.13 5.03 5.46
C PHE A 99 10.48 5.70 4.13
N PRO A 100 9.57 5.69 3.14
CA PRO A 100 9.73 6.40 1.86
C PRO A 100 9.47 7.91 2.03
N LEU A 101 10.26 8.55 2.88
CA LEU A 101 10.22 10.00 3.16
C LEU A 101 11.42 10.70 2.50
N SER A 102 11.24 11.99 2.20
CA SER A 102 12.31 12.90 1.77
C SER A 102 13.19 13.33 2.95
#